data_AF-S9QU29-F1
#
_entry.id   AF-S9QU29-F1
#
_cell.length_a   1.000
_cell.length_b   1.000
_cell.length_c   1.000
_cell.angle_alpha   90.00
_cell.angle_beta   90.00
_cell.angle_gamma   90.00
#
_symmetry.space_group_name_H-M   'P 1'
#
loop_
_entity.id
_entity.type
_entity.pdbx_description
1 polymer ?
#
loop_
_entity_poly.entity_id
_entity_poly.type
_entity_poly.pdbx_seq_one_letter_code
_entity_poly.pdbx_strand_id
1 'polypeptide(L)'
;MTDILRLALPLTTWLAAFSAVYGLHGLVCSPRWAQAGLGPETGRPVLLLAAGLAIGLQIALLLALRRSRLAAPSPLIRRITTMLAVSALVATVWTLTPVTATTTCH
;
A
#
# COMPACT_ATOMS: atom_id res chain seq x y z
N MET A 1 -6.41 6.63 -23.79
CA MET A 1 -5.69 7.20 -22.63
C MET A 1 -6.01 6.48 -21.31
N THR A 2 -7.27 6.10 -21.08
CA THR A 2 -7.70 5.34 -19.88
C THR A 2 -6.97 4.01 -19.66
N ASP A 3 -6.51 3.35 -20.72
CA ASP A 3 -5.79 2.07 -20.58
C ASP A 3 -4.38 2.23 -19.99
N ILE A 4 -3.66 3.32 -20.32
CA ILE A 4 -2.36 3.63 -19.69
C ILE A 4 -2.56 3.86 -18.20
N LEU A 5 -3.59 4.64 -17.83
CA LEU A 5 -3.93 4.88 -16.43
C LEU A 5 -4.25 3.57 -15.71
N ARG A 6 -5.05 2.68 -16.30
CA ARG A 6 -5.38 1.36 -15.73
C ARG A 6 -4.15 0.49 -15.50
N LEU A 7 -3.19 0.52 -16.42
CA LEU A 7 -1.93 -0.22 -16.31
C LEU A 7 -1.02 0.34 -15.22
N ALA A 8 -0.89 1.67 -15.13
CA ALA A 8 -0.02 2.31 -14.16
C ALA A 8 -0.58 2.27 -12.72
N LEU A 9 -1.90 2.35 -12.57
CA LEU A 9 -2.59 2.56 -11.30
C LEU A 9 -2.20 1.59 -10.18
N PRO A 10 -2.08 0.27 -10.40
CA PRO A 10 -1.77 -0.65 -9.30
C PRO A 10 -0.36 -0.45 -8.72
N LEU A 11 0.64 -0.31 -9.59
CA LEU A 11 2.03 -0.15 -9.17
C LEU A 11 2.29 1.25 -8.59
N THR A 12 1.67 2.30 -9.13
CA THR A 12 1.81 3.65 -8.57
C THR A 12 1.14 3.76 -7.20
N THR A 13 -0.02 3.11 -7.03
CA THR A 13 -0.71 3.04 -5.73
C THR A 13 0.13 2.27 -4.71
N TRP A 14 0.79 1.18 -5.13
CA TRP A 14 1.72 0.44 -4.28
C TRP A 14 2.90 1.31 -3.86
N LEU A 15 3.52 2.02 -4.79
CA LEU A 15 4.68 2.87 -4.52
C LEU A 15 4.33 4.01 -3.55
N ALA A 16 3.17 4.63 -3.73
CA ALA A 16 2.67 5.69 -2.85
C ALA A 16 2.40 5.15 -1.44
N ALA A 17 1.72 4.01 -1.33
CA ALA A 17 1.44 3.39 -0.04
C ALA A 17 2.73 2.95 0.68
N PHE A 18 3.66 2.34 -0.04
CA PHE A 18 4.98 1.96 0.49
C PHE A 18 5.73 3.18 1.04
N SER A 19 5.83 4.25 0.25
CA SER A 19 6.50 5.50 0.64
C SER A 19 5.85 6.12 1.87
N ALA A 20 4.52 6.14 1.94
CA ALA A 20 3.78 6.68 3.06
C ALA A 20 4.01 5.88 4.35
N VAL A 21 3.92 4.53 4.29
CA VAL A 21 4.09 3.69 5.48
C VAL A 21 5.54 3.71 5.97
N TYR A 22 6.53 3.65 5.08
CA TYR A 22 7.93 3.75 5.48
C TYR A 22 8.33 5.15 5.96
N GLY A 23 7.76 6.21 5.37
CA GLY A 23 7.93 7.56 5.88
C GLY A 23 7.35 7.72 7.29
N LEU A 24 6.14 7.18 7.52
CA LEU A 24 5.51 7.14 8.84
C LEU A 24 6.33 6.34 9.86
N HIS A 25 6.89 5.20 9.44
CA HIS A 25 7.80 4.41 10.28
C HIS A 25 9.04 5.22 10.69
N GLY A 26 9.66 5.94 9.75
CA GLY A 26 10.76 6.86 10.06
C GLY A 26 10.37 7.96 11.04
N LEU A 27 9.14 8.49 10.95
CA LEU A 27 8.63 9.46 11.93
C LEU A 27 8.44 8.85 13.31
N VAL A 28 7.83 7.66 13.39
CA VAL A 28 7.57 6.93 14.64
C VAL A 28 8.87 6.62 15.38
N CYS A 29 9.95 6.27 14.67
CA CYS A 29 11.25 6.02 15.30
C CYS A 29 12.07 7.31 15.55
N SER A 30 11.57 8.50 15.16
CA SER A 30 12.29 9.75 15.36
C SER A 30 11.97 10.41 16.70
N PRO A 31 12.88 11.23 17.27
CA PRO A 31 12.59 12.02 18.47
C PRO A 31 11.38 12.97 18.32
N ARG A 32 11.02 13.32 17.08
CA ARG A 32 9.86 14.19 16.79
C ARG A 32 8.53 13.55 17.18
N TRP A 33 8.46 12.22 17.21
CA TRP A 33 7.25 11.50 17.65
C TRP A 33 6.97 11.78 19.13
N ALA A 34 7.99 11.60 19.98
CA ALA A 34 7.90 11.91 21.41
C ALA A 34 7.68 13.41 21.67
N GLN A 35 8.32 14.29 20.90
CA GLN A 35 8.10 15.74 20.99
C GLN A 35 6.68 16.17 20.63
N ALA A 36 5.97 15.41 19.81
CA ALA A 36 4.56 15.62 19.50
C ALA A 36 3.61 15.11 20.60
N GLY A 37 4.15 14.64 21.74
CA GLY A 37 3.38 14.07 22.84
C GLY A 37 2.86 12.66 22.56
N LEU A 38 3.36 11.99 21.51
CA LEU A 38 2.96 10.63 21.15
C LEU A 38 3.93 9.63 21.79
N GLY A 39 3.41 8.74 22.61
CA GLY A 39 4.21 7.72 23.29
C GLY A 39 4.58 6.55 22.37
N PRO A 40 5.62 5.75 22.73
CA PRO A 40 6.02 4.55 21.97
C PRO A 40 4.87 3.55 21.77
N GLU A 41 3.94 3.48 22.71
CA GLU A 41 2.75 2.64 22.69
C GLU A 41 1.79 2.97 21.53
N THR A 42 1.85 4.20 21.01
CA THR A 42 1.01 4.65 19.88
C THR A 42 1.64 4.35 18.51
N GLY A 43 2.96 4.17 18.44
CA GLY A 43 3.66 3.97 17.18
C GLY A 43 3.26 2.67 16.47
N ARG A 44 3.26 1.56 17.20
CA ARG A 44 2.90 0.24 16.65
C ARG A 44 1.46 0.14 16.15
N PRO A 45 0.41 0.55 16.89
CA PRO A 45 -0.96 0.50 16.37
C PRO A 45 -1.17 1.42 15.16
N VAL A 46 -0.50 2.57 15.11
CA VAL A 46 -0.55 3.47 13.95
C VAL A 46 0.06 2.81 12.70
N LEU A 47 1.21 2.14 12.85
CA LEU A 47 1.84 1.42 11.74
C LEU A 47 1.00 0.22 11.27
N LEU A 48 0.38 -0.53 12.20
CA LEU A 48 -0.53 -1.62 11.87
C LEU A 48 -1.77 -1.12 11.11
N LEU A 49 -2.35 0.01 11.56
CA LEU A 49 -3.47 0.65 10.87
C LEU A 49 -3.08 1.10 9.46
N ALA A 50 -1.93 1.78 9.32
CA ALA A 50 -1.44 2.23 8.02
C ALA A 50 -1.18 1.05 7.07
N ALA A 51 -0.61 -0.05 7.58
CA ALA A 51 -0.41 -1.26 6.80
C ALA A 51 -1.73 -1.91 6.37
N GLY A 52 -2.72 -1.99 7.29
CA GLY A 52 -4.06 -2.47 6.98
C GLY A 52 -4.76 -1.64 5.91
N LEU A 53 -4.66 -0.31 5.98
CA LEU A 53 -5.20 0.61 4.98
C LEU A 53 -4.52 0.41 3.61
N ALA A 54 -3.20 0.26 3.56
CA ALA A 54 -2.45 0.00 2.33
C ALA A 54 -2.88 -1.32 1.65
N ILE A 55 -3.04 -2.39 2.43
CA ILE A 55 -3.53 -3.69 1.94
C ILE A 55 -4.97 -3.56 1.45
N GLY A 56 -5.84 -2.93 2.26
CA GLY A 56 -7.24 -2.70 1.92
C GLY A 56 -7.40 -1.90 0.61
N LEU A 57 -6.58 -0.88 0.39
CA LEU A 57 -6.56 -0.08 -0.84
C LEU A 57 -6.21 -0.94 -2.07
N GLN A 58 -5.20 -1.82 -1.96
CA GLN A 58 -4.83 -2.73 -3.06
C GLN A 58 -5.94 -3.74 -3.37
N ILE A 59 -6.58 -4.29 -2.34
CA ILE A 59 -7.72 -5.20 -2.51
C ILE A 59 -8.89 -4.46 -3.19
N ALA A 60 -9.24 -3.28 -2.71
CA ALA A 60 -10.30 -2.46 -3.28
C ALA A 60 -10.00 -2.14 -4.76
N LEU A 61 -8.76 -1.81 -5.09
CA LEU A 61 -8.34 -1.55 -6.45
C LEU A 61 -8.44 -2.79 -7.34
N LEU A 62 -7.98 -3.95 -6.87
CA LEU A 62 -8.10 -5.21 -7.60
C LEU A 62 -9.58 -5.56 -7.88
N LEU A 63 -10.46 -5.39 -6.90
CA LEU A 63 -11.89 -5.62 -7.05
C LEU A 63 -12.52 -4.62 -8.03
N ALA A 64 -12.14 -3.34 -7.96
CA ALA A 64 -12.61 -2.31 -8.87
C ALA A 64 -12.21 -2.60 -10.32
N LEU A 65 -10.95 -3.00 -10.56
CA LEU A 65 -10.43 -3.34 -11.90
C LEU A 65 -11.05 -4.60 -12.49
N ARG A 66 -11.53 -5.53 -11.63
CA ARG A 66 -12.27 -6.72 -12.07
C ARG A 66 -13.71 -6.41 -12.48
N ARG A 67 -14.32 -5.37 -11.91
CA ARG A 67 -15.71 -4.97 -12.15
C ARG A 67 -15.87 -4.36 -13.55
N SER A 68 -16.96 -4.72 -14.24
CA SER A 68 -17.17 -4.38 -15.66
C SER A 68 -17.10 -2.89 -15.99
N ARG A 69 -17.39 -1.99 -15.03
CA ARG A 69 -17.33 -0.53 -15.24
C ARG A 69 -15.91 0.00 -15.41
N LEU A 70 -14.91 -0.58 -14.76
CA LEU A 70 -13.50 -0.15 -14.84
C LEU A 70 -12.62 -1.10 -15.64
N ALA A 71 -13.15 -2.26 -16.04
CA ALA A 71 -12.47 -3.21 -16.88
C ALA A 71 -12.09 -2.60 -18.23
N ALA A 72 -10.90 -2.94 -18.72
CA ALA A 72 -10.50 -2.60 -20.08
C ALA A 72 -11.37 -3.39 -21.09
N PRO A 73 -11.80 -2.76 -22.21
CA PRO A 73 -12.57 -3.45 -23.24
C PRO A 73 -11.76 -4.58 -23.90
N SER A 74 -10.44 -4.42 -24.00
CA SER A 74 -9.57 -5.45 -24.56
C SER A 74 -9.21 -6.52 -23.52
N PRO A 75 -9.33 -7.82 -23.88
CA PRO A 75 -9.08 -8.92 -22.95
C PRO A 75 -7.62 -8.99 -22.50
N LEU A 76 -6.69 -8.61 -23.39
CA LEU A 76 -5.26 -8.56 -23.08
C LEU A 76 -4.94 -7.51 -22.00
N ILE A 77 -5.39 -6.26 -22.19
CA ILE A 77 -5.14 -5.19 -21.20
C ILE A 77 -5.80 -5.53 -19.87
N ARG A 78 -7.01 -6.11 -19.89
CA ARG A 78 -7.68 -6.57 -18.67
C ARG A 78 -6.84 -7.62 -17.93
N ARG A 79 -6.22 -8.57 -18.64
CA ARG A 79 -5.35 -9.59 -18.05
C ARG A 79 -4.08 -8.97 -17.46
N ILE A 80 -3.40 -8.10 -18.21
CA ILE A 80 -2.18 -7.41 -17.74
C ILE A 80 -2.47 -6.56 -16.50
N THR A 81 -3.50 -5.73 -16.55
CA THR A 81 -3.91 -4.88 -15.42
C THR A 81 -4.25 -5.72 -14.18
N THR A 82 -4.90 -6.87 -14.35
CA THR A 82 -5.19 -7.78 -13.23
C THR A 82 -3.91 -8.40 -12.67
N MET A 83 -2.97 -8.83 -13.53
CA MET A 83 -1.66 -9.33 -13.09
C MET A 83 -0.90 -8.27 -12.31
N LEU A 84 -0.85 -7.02 -12.80
CA LEU A 84 -0.21 -5.90 -12.11
C LEU A 84 -0.84 -5.62 -10.75
N ALA A 85 -2.17 -5.68 -10.64
CA ALA A 85 -2.87 -5.50 -9.38
C ALA A 85 -2.60 -6.63 -8.37
N VAL A 86 -2.50 -7.88 -8.83
CA VAL A 86 -2.10 -9.00 -7.97
C VAL A 86 -0.64 -8.84 -7.52
N SER A 87 0.27 -8.49 -8.43
CA SER A 87 1.67 -8.25 -8.10
C SER A 87 1.83 -7.11 -7.09
N ALA A 88 1.09 -6.02 -7.26
CA ALA A 88 1.06 -4.89 -6.32
C ALA A 88 0.57 -5.32 -4.93
N LEU A 89 -0.49 -6.14 -4.85
CA LEU A 89 -1.00 -6.67 -3.58
C LEU A 89 0.03 -7.57 -2.88
N VAL A 90 0.64 -8.51 -3.61
CA VAL A 90 1.69 -9.39 -3.07
C VAL A 90 2.88 -8.56 -2.59
N ALA A 91 3.31 -7.58 -3.39
CA ALA A 91 4.38 -6.68 -3.02
C ALA A 91 4.04 -5.87 -1.75
N THR A 92 2.82 -5.36 -1.60
CA THR A 92 2.36 -4.67 -0.38
C THR A 92 2.49 -5.59 0.84
N VAL A 93 1.99 -6.82 0.76
CA VAL A 93 2.06 -7.76 1.89
C VAL A 93 3.51 -8.04 2.27
N TRP A 94 4.36 -8.31 1.27
CA TRP A 94 5.77 -8.61 1.49
C TRP A 94 6.53 -7.43 2.10
N THR A 95 6.39 -6.22 1.54
CA THR A 95 7.14 -5.05 2.00
C THR A 95 6.66 -4.50 3.34
N LEU A 96 5.42 -4.75 3.75
CA LEU A 96 4.89 -4.30 5.04
C LEU A 96 5.10 -5.30 6.18
N THR A 97 5.55 -6.53 5.87
CA THR A 97 5.84 -7.55 6.89
C THR A 97 6.90 -7.08 7.89
N PRO A 98 8.05 -6.52 7.49
CA PRO A 98 9.08 -6.06 8.43
C PRO A 98 8.56 -4.99 9.40
N VAL A 99 7.78 -4.03 8.89
CA VAL A 99 7.22 -2.92 9.69
C VAL A 99 6.28 -3.40 10.80
N THR A 100 5.64 -4.54 10.62
CA THR A 100 4.66 -5.09 11.57
C THR A 100 5.24 -6.17 12.48
N ALA A 101 6.23 -6.92 11.98
CA ALA A 101 6.81 -8.08 12.64
C ALA A 101 8.09 -7.77 13.44
N THR A 102 8.86 -6.73 13.08
CA THR A 102 10.15 -6.43 13.72
C THR A 102 10.09 -5.21 14.62
N THR A 103 10.84 -5.23 15.72
CA THR A 103 11.08 -4.06 16.57
C THR A 103 12.23 -3.27 15.96
N THR A 104 11.93 -2.23 15.20
CA THR A 104 12.92 -1.52 14.37
C THR A 104 13.43 -0.20 14.95
N CYS A 105 12.79 0.35 15.97
CA CYS A 105 13.28 1.57 16.61
C CYS A 105 14.33 1.17 17.66
N HIS A 106 15.61 1.40 17.34
CA HIS A 106 16.75 1.29 18.26
C HIS A 106 17.29 2.66 18.63
#